data_AF-A0A921IUK0-F1
#
_entry.id   AF-A0A921IUK0-F1
#
_cell.length_a   1.000
_cell.length_b   1.000
_cell.length_c   1.000
_cell.angle_alpha   90.00
_cell.angle_beta   90.00
_cell.angle_gamma   90.00
#
_symmetry.space_group_name_H-M   'P 1'
#
loop_
_entity.id
_entity.type
_entity.pdbx_description
1 polymer ?
#
loop_
_entity_poly.entity_id
_entity_poly.type
_entity_poly.pdbx_seq_one_letter_code
_entity_poly.pdbx_strand_id
1 'polypeptide(L)' 'MDAFFSFLFGTREGVAVLFVAGILIFGIVAFVLEKRTHKLYVDRGPKEDGDDDFWG' A
#
# COMPACT_ATOMS: atom_id res chain seq x y z
N MET A 1 27.39 -12.72 -9.41
CA MET A 1 26.97 -11.33 -9.12
C MET A 1 27.08 -10.47 -10.38
N ASP A 2 28.24 -10.41 -11.03
CA ASP A 2 28.45 -9.55 -12.20
C ASP A 2 27.48 -9.78 -13.36
N ALA A 3 27.20 -11.03 -13.73
CA ALA A 3 26.25 -11.32 -14.81
C ALA A 3 24.82 -10.83 -14.51
N PHE A 4 24.39 -10.92 -13.24
CA PHE A 4 23.05 -10.48 -12.83
C PHE A 4 22.94 -8.95 -12.87
N PHE A 5 23.89 -8.24 -12.26
CA PHE A 5 23.91 -6.77 -12.28
C PHE A 5 24.12 -6.22 -13.69
N SER A 6 24.96 -6.86 -14.49
CA SER A 6 25.20 -6.47 -15.87
C SER A 6 23.97 -6.69 -16.76
N PHE A 7 23.17 -7.74 -16.52
CA PHE A 7 21.86 -7.88 -17.15
C PHE A 7 20.90 -6.77 -16.70
N LEU A 8 20.74 -6.59 -15.38
CA LEU A 8 19.77 -5.66 -14.77
C LEU A 8 19.99 -4.20 -15.18
N PHE A 9 21.24 -3.77 -15.28
CA PHE A 9 21.61 -2.37 -15.52
C PHE A 9 22.31 -2.11 -16.86
N GLY A 10 22.85 -3.15 -17.50
CA GLY A 10 23.54 -3.04 -18.79
C GLY A 10 22.67 -3.34 -20.01
N THR A 11 21.42 -3.81 -19.81
CA THR A 11 20.49 -4.11 -20.91
C THR A 11 19.19 -3.33 -20.77
N ARG A 12 18.58 -2.96 -21.91
CA ARG A 12 17.29 -2.28 -21.92
C ARG A 12 16.18 -3.14 -21.31
N GLU A 13 16.24 -4.45 -21.52
CA GLU A 13 15.29 -5.42 -20.95
C GLU A 13 15.40 -5.50 -19.44
N GLY A 14 16.62 -5.60 -18.89
CA GLY A 14 16.84 -5.62 -17.44
C GLY A 14 16.31 -4.36 -16.75
N VAL A 15 16.55 -3.19 -17.34
CA VAL A 15 16.03 -1.91 -16.82
C VAL A 15 14.50 -1.86 -16.91
N ALA A 16 13.89 -2.38 -17.98
CA ALA A 16 12.43 -2.47 -18.10
C ALA A 16 11.82 -3.37 -17.01
N VAL A 17 12.46 -4.50 -16.72
CA VAL A 17 12.05 -5.40 -15.62
C VAL A 17 12.13 -4.68 -14.27
N LEU A 18 13.21 -3.93 -14.00
CA LEU A 18 13.33 -3.13 -12.78
C LEU A 18 12.21 -2.10 -12.63
N PHE A 19 11.87 -1.41 -13.72
CA PHE A 19 10.83 -0.39 -13.71
C PHE A 19 9.45 -0.98 -13.40
N VAL A 20 9.07 -2.05 -14.10
CA VAL A 20 7.78 -2.72 -13.89
C VAL A 20 7.71 -3.35 -12.49
N ALA A 21 8.78 -4.01 -12.05
CA ALA A 21 8.86 -4.56 -10.69
C ALA A 21 8.69 -3.46 -9.63
N GLY A 22 9.32 -2.30 -9.82
CA GLY A 22 9.16 -1.14 -8.95
C GLY A 22 7.71 -0.69 -8.85
N ILE A 23 7.03 -0.50 -9.99
CA ILE A 23 5.62 -0.11 -10.02
C ILE A 23 4.74 -1.14 -9.30
N LEU A 24 4.94 -2.43 -9.57
CA LEU A 24 4.17 -3.49 -8.93
C LEU A 24 4.36 -3.50 -7.41
N ILE A 25 5.60 -3.33 -6.93
CA ILE A 25 5.90 -3.26 -5.50
C ILE A 25 5.18 -2.06 -4.86
N PHE A 26 5.25 -0.88 -5.47
CA PHE A 26 4.53 0.30 -4.96
C PHE A 26 3.02 0.10 -4.97
N GLY A 27 2.46 -0.54 -6.00
CA GLY A 27 1.04 -0.89 -6.05
C GLY A 27 0.62 -1.83 -4.92
N ILE A 28 1.42 -2.86 -4.64
CA ILE A 28 1.15 -3.78 -3.52
C ILE A 28 1.23 -3.05 -2.18
N VAL A 29 2.25 -2.21 -1.98
CA VAL A 29 2.39 -1.41 -0.75
C VAL A 29 1.20 -0.49 -0.55
N ALA A 30 0.77 0.21 -1.61
CA ALA A 30 -0.41 1.07 -1.57
C ALA A 30 -1.67 0.27 -1.19
N PHE A 31 -1.91 -0.88 -1.83
CA PHE A 31 -3.05 -1.74 -1.53
C PHE A 31 -3.04 -2.25 -0.08
N VAL A 32 -1.88 -2.66 0.44
CA VAL A 32 -1.74 -3.12 1.83
C VAL A 32 -1.99 -1.97 2.82
N LEU A 33 -1.51 -0.76 2.52
CA LEU A 33 -1.77 0.41 3.34
C LEU A 33 -3.25 0.76 3.34
N GLU A 34 -3.88 0.80 2.16
CA GLU A 34 -5.30 1.05 1.98
C GLU A 34 -6.14 0.06 2.78
N LYS A 35 -5.87 -1.25 2.67
CA LYS A 35 -6.60 -2.28 3.43
C LYS A 35 -6.42 -2.16 4.94
N ARG A 36 -5.26 -1.67 5.41
CA ARG A 36 -5.01 -1.43 6.84
C ARG A 36 -5.73 -0.18 7.34
N THR A 37 -5.76 0.90 6.55
CA THR A 37 -6.39 2.17 6.95
C THR A 37 -7.89 2.22 6.68
N HIS A 38 -8.43 1.31 5.87
CA HIS A 38 -9.86 1.24 5.54
C HIS A 38 -10.78 1.15 6.78
N LYS A 39 -10.27 0.66 7.92
CA LYS A 39 -11.04 0.56 9.18
C LYS A 39 -11.09 1.88 9.97
N LEU A 40 -10.24 2.85 9.65
CA LEU A 40 -10.14 4.12 10.38
C LEU A 40 -11.25 5.09 9.98
N TYR A 41 -11.66 5.06 8.70
CA TYR A 41 -12.66 5.93 8.10
C TYR A 41 -13.92 5.17 7.72
N VAL A 42 -14.41 4.32 8.62
CA VAL A 42 -15.78 3.80 8.50
C VAL A 42 -16.69 4.96 8.87
N ASP A 43 -17.63 5.31 7.98
CA ASP A 43 -18.73 6.22 8.30
C ASP A 43 -19.51 5.57 9.45
N ARG A 44 -19.26 6.02 10.68
CA ARG A 44 -19.79 5.37 11.89
C ARG A 44 -21.29 5.60 12.08
N GLY A 45 -21.97 6.12 11.05
CA GLY A 45 -23.32 6.63 11.16
C GLY A 45 -23.38 7.85 12.08
N PRO A 46 -24.55 8.46 12.22
CA PRO A 46 -24.79 9.41 13.30
C PRO A 46 -24.39 8.74 14.61
N LYS A 47 -23.64 9.45 15.47
CA LYS A 47 -23.54 9.03 16.87
C LYS A 47 -24.97 8.85 17.37
N GLU A 48 -25.27 7.68 17.93
CA GLU A 48 -26.50 7.55 18.70
C GLU A 48 -26.35 8.51 19.87
N ASP A 49 -27.09 9.62 19.83
CA ASP A 49 -27.20 10.57 20.93
C ASP A 49 -27.82 9.77 22.10
N GLY A 50 -27.00 9.31 23.05
CA GLY A 50 -27.49 8.45 24.14
C GLY A 50 -26.46 7.63 24.92
N ASP A 51 -25.21 7.53 24.46
CA ASP A 51 -24.12 6.85 25.21
C ASP A 51 -23.36 7.80 26.17
N ASP A 52 -23.98 8.92 26.53
CA ASP A 52 -23.47 9.96 27.42
C ASP A 52 -23.99 9.81 28.86
N ASP A 53 -25.03 8.99 29.10
CA ASP A 53 -25.77 8.94 30.37
C ASP A 53 -25.40 7.73 31.28
N PHE A 54 -24.16 7.25 31.23
CA PHE A 54 -23.69 6.21 32.18
C PHE A 54 -23.07 6.79 33.48
N TRP A 55 -22.86 8.10 33.55
CA TRP A 55 -22.57 8.80 34.80
C TRP A 55 -23.57 9.93 34.98
N GLY A 56 -24.48 9.75 35.95
CA GLY A 56 -25.10 10.90 36.62
C GLY A 56 -24.09 11.70 37.45
#